data_AF-A0A2L2Y5N4-F1
#
_entry.id   AF-A0A2L2Y5N4-F1
#
_cell.length_a   1.000
_cell.length_b   1.000
_cell.length_c   1.000
_cell.angle_alpha   90.00
_cell.angle_beta   90.00
_cell.angle_gamma   90.00
#
_symmetry.space_group_name_H-M   'P 1'
#
loop_
_entity.id
_entity.type
_entity.pdbx_description
1 polymer ?
#
loop_
_entity_poly.entity_id
_entity_poly.type
_entity_poly.pdbx_seq_one_letter_code
_entity_poly.pdbx_strand_id
1 'polypeptide(L)'
;MAREWFTIDRYRLEKFMMLVRKFLGESFVFLKNKKWDVELIKQFKKVMKKTVINTAPESAPLGLKIHIAEIYTEELAKVGADELSPETVKTFLVPFCNILCNSEEPSLVKTIAKEVFIYFINQDAETDEFEEFPILKFDVDVIQNLLMKYANKPDLKRKNMKVIYDVVKQFEDYKNGISQEDRLFADQGPARKLRKRAIEKAALALVEEEMAEKAEKSVKKRKKIQNVIDL
;
A
#
# COMPACT_ATOMS: atom_id res chain seq x y z
N MET A 1 -0.64 -4.05 -26.84
CA MET A 1 -1.47 -4.72 -25.81
C MET A 1 -2.92 -4.30 -25.86
N ALA A 2 -3.29 -3.05 -25.55
CA ALA A 2 -4.71 -2.64 -25.52
C ALA A 2 -5.50 -2.95 -26.81
N ARG A 3 -4.92 -2.65 -27.99
CA ARG A 3 -5.55 -2.93 -29.30
C ARG A 3 -5.78 -4.41 -29.58
N GLU A 4 -4.81 -5.26 -29.21
CA GLU A 4 -4.82 -6.70 -29.52
C GLU A 4 -5.45 -7.52 -28.38
N TRP A 5 -5.94 -6.89 -27.31
CA TRP A 5 -6.35 -7.62 -26.11
C TRP A 5 -7.43 -8.67 -26.38
N PHE A 6 -8.41 -8.32 -27.21
CA PHE A 6 -9.52 -9.21 -27.55
C PHE A 6 -9.16 -10.28 -28.58
N THR A 7 -8.01 -10.15 -29.27
CA THR A 7 -7.52 -11.14 -30.23
C THR A 7 -6.62 -12.19 -29.57
N ILE A 8 -6.26 -11.99 -28.30
CA ILE A 8 -5.45 -12.94 -27.54
C ILE A 8 -6.30 -14.17 -27.19
N ASP A 9 -5.88 -15.31 -27.73
CA ASP A 9 -6.42 -16.61 -27.38
C ASP A 9 -6.24 -16.95 -25.89
N ARG A 10 -7.21 -17.67 -25.31
CA ARG A 10 -7.29 -17.97 -23.86
C ARG A 10 -6.03 -18.67 -23.34
N TYR A 11 -5.48 -19.62 -24.09
CA TYR A 11 -4.28 -20.36 -23.68
C TYR A 11 -3.01 -19.51 -23.70
N ARG A 12 -3.04 -18.37 -24.40
CA ARG A 12 -1.91 -17.43 -24.49
C ARG A 12 -2.04 -16.27 -23.51
N LEU A 13 -3.22 -16.05 -22.94
CA LEU A 13 -3.52 -14.90 -22.09
C LEU A 13 -2.56 -14.78 -20.91
N GLU A 14 -2.29 -15.88 -20.20
CA GLU A 14 -1.41 -15.91 -19.04
C GLU A 14 0.01 -15.41 -19.35
N LYS A 15 0.57 -15.85 -20.49
CA LYS A 15 1.88 -15.38 -20.96
C LYS A 15 1.89 -13.86 -21.19
N PHE A 16 0.82 -13.31 -21.76
CA PHE A 16 0.71 -11.87 -21.99
C PHE A 16 0.43 -11.08 -20.71
N MET A 17 -0.32 -11.64 -19.76
CA MET A 17 -0.46 -11.08 -18.41
C MET A 17 0.90 -10.98 -17.72
N MET A 18 1.72 -12.02 -17.86
CA MET A 18 3.08 -12.04 -17.34
C MET A 18 4.00 -11.03 -18.01
N LEU A 19 3.87 -10.84 -19.33
CA LEU A 19 4.59 -9.78 -20.05
C LEU A 19 4.22 -8.39 -19.51
N VAL A 20 2.93 -8.14 -19.25
CA VAL A 20 2.47 -6.86 -18.67
C VAL A 20 3.06 -6.66 -17.27
N ARG A 21 3.08 -7.71 -16.44
CA ARG A 21 3.70 -7.65 -15.11
C ARG A 21 5.19 -7.31 -15.19
N LYS A 22 5.96 -8.03 -16.02
CA LYS A 22 7.39 -7.77 -16.21
C LYS A 22 7.64 -6.36 -16.75
N PHE A 23 6.86 -5.91 -17.72
CA PHE A 23 6.99 -4.56 -18.27
C PHE A 23 6.75 -3.48 -17.20
N LEU A 24 5.75 -3.67 -16.34
CA LEU A 24 5.47 -2.74 -15.24
C LEU A 24 6.60 -2.75 -14.21
N GLY A 25 7.07 -3.92 -13.79
CA GLY A 25 8.20 -4.07 -12.88
C GLY A 25 9.47 -3.39 -13.41
N GLU A 26 9.85 -3.66 -14.67
CA GLU A 26 11.00 -3.02 -15.31
C GLU A 26 10.84 -1.51 -15.45
N SER A 27 9.60 -1.01 -15.64
CA SER A 27 9.33 0.42 -15.64
C SER A 27 9.62 1.05 -14.27
N PHE A 28 9.29 0.37 -13.18
CA PHE A 28 9.64 0.82 -11.83
C PHE A 28 11.13 0.69 -11.55
N VAL A 29 11.80 -0.38 -11.99
CA VAL A 29 13.26 -0.53 -11.89
C VAL A 29 13.97 0.62 -12.61
N PHE A 30 13.49 1.01 -13.79
CA PHE A 30 14.00 2.18 -14.50
C PHE A 30 13.86 3.48 -13.68
N LEU A 31 12.69 3.72 -13.06
CA LEU A 31 12.48 4.88 -12.20
C LEU A 31 13.38 4.85 -10.95
N LYS A 32 13.58 3.68 -10.34
CA LYS A 32 14.50 3.48 -9.21
C LYS A 32 15.95 3.79 -9.60
N ASN A 33 16.42 3.29 -10.75
CA ASN A 33 17.77 3.56 -11.25
C ASN A 33 18.00 5.06 -11.53
N LYS A 34 16.93 5.83 -11.75
CA LYS A 34 16.95 7.29 -11.87
C LYS A 34 16.61 8.01 -10.57
N LYS A 35 16.70 7.32 -9.44
CA LYS A 35 16.46 7.85 -8.08
C LYS A 35 15.10 8.52 -7.93
N TRP A 36 14.07 7.96 -8.55
CA TRP A 36 12.70 8.44 -8.43
C TRP A 36 12.53 9.92 -8.87
N ASP A 37 13.22 10.32 -9.94
CA ASP A 37 13.11 11.67 -10.50
C ASP A 37 11.65 12.07 -10.76
N VAL A 38 11.26 13.20 -10.17
CA VAL A 38 9.90 13.73 -10.18
C VAL A 38 9.39 13.96 -11.60
N GLU A 39 10.24 14.41 -12.53
CA GLU A 39 9.83 14.65 -13.91
C GLU A 39 9.59 13.32 -14.65
N LEU A 40 10.41 12.30 -14.42
CA LEU A 40 10.19 10.96 -14.97
C LEU A 40 8.94 10.29 -14.39
N ILE A 41 8.67 10.45 -13.10
CA ILE A 41 7.43 9.97 -12.46
C ILE A 41 6.21 10.66 -13.09
N LYS A 42 6.30 11.96 -13.34
CA LYS A 42 5.23 12.74 -13.99
C LYS A 42 5.00 12.27 -15.43
N GLN A 43 6.06 11.99 -16.19
CA GLN A 43 5.96 11.42 -17.53
C GLN A 43 5.35 10.01 -17.52
N PHE A 44 5.81 9.14 -16.61
CA PHE A 44 5.25 7.81 -16.41
C PHE A 44 3.76 7.88 -16.10
N LYS A 45 3.37 8.73 -15.13
CA LYS A 45 1.96 8.98 -14.79
C LYS A 45 1.15 9.48 -15.98
N LYS A 46 1.72 10.36 -16.82
CA LYS A 46 1.06 10.86 -18.03
C LYS A 46 0.82 9.73 -19.03
N VAL A 47 1.80 8.84 -19.24
CA VAL A 47 1.67 7.66 -20.12
C VAL A 47 0.62 6.70 -19.57
N MET A 48 0.67 6.38 -18.29
CA MET A 48 -0.30 5.48 -17.64
C MET A 48 -1.72 6.06 -17.72
N LYS A 49 -1.90 7.35 -17.46
CA LYS A 49 -3.20 8.04 -17.57
C LYS A 49 -3.73 8.07 -19.01
N LYS A 50 -2.86 8.13 -20.02
CA LYS A 50 -3.27 8.11 -21.43
C LYS A 50 -3.69 6.70 -21.88
N THR A 51 -3.10 5.66 -21.30
CA THR A 51 -3.21 4.29 -21.81
C THR A 51 -4.19 3.44 -21.02
N VAL A 52 -3.84 3.10 -19.78
CA VAL A 52 -4.51 2.05 -18.99
C VAL A 52 -5.23 2.61 -17.77
N ILE A 53 -4.71 3.67 -17.15
CA ILE A 53 -5.30 4.32 -15.97
C ILE A 53 -6.19 5.49 -16.41
N ASN A 54 -7.24 5.19 -17.20
CA ASN A 54 -8.21 6.15 -17.70
C ASN A 54 -9.65 5.63 -17.59
N THR A 55 -10.60 6.54 -17.37
CA THR A 55 -12.03 6.28 -17.37
C THR A 55 -12.69 6.46 -18.73
N ALA A 56 -11.98 6.95 -19.75
CA ALA A 56 -12.54 7.15 -21.09
C ALA A 56 -12.99 5.82 -21.75
N PRO A 57 -14.09 5.80 -22.52
CA PRO A 57 -14.62 4.58 -23.14
C PRO A 57 -13.68 3.99 -24.21
N GLU A 58 -12.90 4.83 -24.89
CA GLU A 58 -11.90 4.46 -25.91
C GLU A 58 -10.55 3.98 -25.34
N SER A 59 -10.45 3.85 -24.02
CA SER A 59 -9.20 3.47 -23.35
C SER A 59 -9.00 1.95 -23.31
N ALA A 60 -7.96 1.50 -22.58
CA ALA A 60 -7.63 0.09 -22.49
C ALA A 60 -8.83 -0.80 -22.11
N PRO A 61 -8.89 -2.04 -22.64
CA PRO A 61 -9.91 -3.01 -22.27
C PRO A 61 -9.98 -3.26 -20.76
N LEU A 62 -11.19 -3.50 -20.25
CA LEU A 62 -11.45 -3.65 -18.82
C LEU A 62 -10.54 -4.70 -18.15
N GLY A 63 -10.36 -5.86 -18.78
CA GLY A 63 -9.50 -6.92 -18.25
C GLY A 63 -8.03 -6.48 -18.09
N LEU A 64 -7.51 -5.65 -18.99
CA LEU A 64 -6.16 -5.11 -18.87
C LEU A 64 -6.07 -4.07 -17.74
N LYS A 65 -7.11 -3.27 -17.54
CA LYS A 65 -7.17 -2.31 -16.42
C LYS A 65 -7.19 -3.02 -15.07
N ILE A 66 -8.00 -4.07 -14.96
CA ILE A 66 -8.11 -4.90 -13.77
C ILE A 66 -6.76 -5.56 -13.46
N HIS A 67 -6.16 -6.23 -14.43
CA HIS A 67 -4.84 -6.86 -14.26
C HIS A 67 -3.76 -5.88 -13.83
N ILE A 68 -3.73 -4.68 -14.43
CA ILE A 68 -2.78 -3.66 -14.01
C ILE A 68 -3.07 -3.20 -12.57
N ALA A 69 -4.33 -3.00 -12.18
CA ALA A 69 -4.65 -2.63 -10.80
C ALA A 69 -4.26 -3.72 -9.79
N GLU A 70 -4.41 -5.00 -10.14
CA GLU A 70 -4.01 -6.15 -9.31
C GLU A 70 -2.51 -6.16 -9.04
N ILE A 71 -1.69 -5.97 -10.08
CA ILE A 71 -0.23 -6.12 -9.95
C ILE A 71 0.50 -4.82 -9.57
N TYR A 72 -0.16 -3.66 -9.62
CA TYR A 72 0.52 -2.36 -9.55
C TYR A 72 1.28 -2.14 -8.25
N THR A 73 0.60 -2.34 -7.13
CA THR A 73 1.13 -2.16 -5.77
C THR A 73 2.16 -3.22 -5.44
N GLU A 74 1.93 -4.47 -5.85
CA GLU A 74 2.90 -5.56 -5.71
C GLU A 74 4.23 -5.24 -6.41
N GLU A 75 4.19 -4.85 -7.68
CA GLU A 75 5.40 -4.52 -8.44
C GLU A 75 6.09 -3.25 -7.92
N LEU A 76 5.33 -2.28 -7.42
CA LEU A 76 5.89 -1.09 -6.79
C LEU A 76 6.58 -1.43 -5.47
N ALA A 77 5.96 -2.28 -4.65
CA ALA A 77 6.50 -2.74 -3.38
C ALA A 77 7.84 -3.47 -3.59
N LYS A 78 7.88 -4.44 -4.51
CA LYS A 78 9.11 -5.19 -4.88
C LYS A 78 10.32 -4.30 -5.16
N VAL A 79 10.10 -3.18 -5.86
CA VAL A 79 11.20 -2.32 -6.32
C VAL A 79 11.55 -1.26 -5.28
N GLY A 80 10.54 -0.65 -4.65
CA GLY A 80 10.73 0.60 -3.93
C GLY A 80 10.43 0.58 -2.43
N ALA A 81 10.13 -0.57 -1.82
CA ALA A 81 9.83 -0.67 -0.38
C ALA A 81 10.86 0.03 0.54
N ASP A 82 12.14 -0.03 0.19
CA ASP A 82 13.23 0.53 1.03
C ASP A 82 13.51 2.02 0.78
N GLU A 83 13.20 2.55 -0.40
CA GLU A 83 13.64 3.88 -0.85
C GLU A 83 12.51 4.90 -1.06
N LEU A 84 11.26 4.43 -1.18
CA LEU A 84 10.13 5.31 -1.47
C LEU A 84 9.70 6.11 -0.24
N SER A 85 9.68 7.43 -0.38
CA SER A 85 9.03 8.30 0.61
C SER A 85 7.50 8.12 0.56
N PRO A 86 6.78 8.26 1.69
CA PRO A 86 5.32 8.21 1.72
C PRO A 86 4.64 9.20 0.76
N GLU A 87 5.25 10.37 0.53
CA GLU A 87 4.73 11.38 -0.41
C GLU A 87 4.90 10.95 -1.88
N THR A 88 5.98 10.22 -2.20
CA THR A 88 6.16 9.64 -3.52
C THR A 88 5.12 8.54 -3.78
N VAL A 89 4.87 7.66 -2.79
CA VAL A 89 3.83 6.63 -2.87
C VAL A 89 2.45 7.25 -3.14
N LYS A 90 2.09 8.29 -2.39
CA LYS A 90 0.85 9.07 -2.60
C LYS A 90 0.72 9.56 -4.04
N THR A 91 1.82 9.99 -4.67
CA THR A 91 1.82 10.46 -6.06
C THR A 91 1.43 9.36 -7.06
N PHE A 92 1.84 8.12 -6.79
CA PHE A 92 1.48 6.92 -7.56
C PHE A 92 0.03 6.45 -7.31
N LEU A 93 -0.55 6.74 -6.14
CA LEU A 93 -1.94 6.38 -5.80
C LEU A 93 -2.99 7.35 -6.37
N VAL A 94 -2.63 8.63 -6.55
CA VAL A 94 -3.53 9.68 -7.08
C VAL A 94 -4.32 9.29 -8.34
N PRO A 95 -3.71 8.65 -9.38
CA PRO A 95 -4.45 8.18 -10.55
C PRO A 95 -5.57 7.19 -10.22
N PHE A 96 -5.37 6.31 -9.24
CA PHE A 96 -6.37 5.33 -8.83
C PHE A 96 -7.51 5.97 -8.03
N CYS A 97 -7.22 6.98 -7.19
CA CYS A 97 -8.27 7.79 -6.56
C CYS A 97 -9.18 8.45 -7.60
N ASN A 98 -8.62 8.90 -8.72
CA ASN A 98 -9.40 9.48 -9.82
C ASN A 98 -10.33 8.45 -10.47
N ILE A 99 -9.84 7.22 -10.71
CA ILE A 99 -10.67 6.13 -11.24
C ILE A 99 -11.77 5.75 -10.25
N LEU A 100 -11.46 5.63 -8.96
CA LEU A 100 -12.46 5.33 -7.93
C LEU A 100 -13.63 6.31 -7.98
N CYS A 101 -13.37 7.60 -8.18
CA CYS A 101 -14.45 8.58 -8.27
C CYS A 101 -15.27 8.48 -9.55
N ASN A 102 -14.59 8.39 -10.70
CA ASN A 102 -15.19 8.71 -12.00
C ASN A 102 -15.58 7.48 -12.84
N SER A 103 -15.07 6.29 -12.49
CA SER A 103 -15.32 5.08 -13.26
C SER A 103 -16.78 4.65 -13.22
N GLU A 104 -17.27 4.14 -14.34
CA GLU A 104 -18.59 3.50 -14.45
C GLU A 104 -18.55 2.00 -14.15
N GLU A 105 -17.37 1.40 -14.24
CA GLU A 105 -17.14 -0.03 -14.14
C GLU A 105 -17.02 -0.47 -12.67
N PRO A 106 -18.03 -1.13 -12.09
CA PRO A 106 -18.02 -1.47 -10.66
C PRO A 106 -16.94 -2.48 -10.31
N SER A 107 -16.65 -3.42 -11.21
CA SER A 107 -15.58 -4.42 -11.01
C SER A 107 -14.22 -3.74 -10.90
N LEU A 108 -13.92 -2.77 -11.76
CA LEU A 108 -12.67 -2.02 -11.69
C LEU A 108 -12.54 -1.23 -10.39
N VAL A 109 -13.62 -0.56 -9.96
CA VAL A 109 -13.64 0.21 -8.70
C VAL A 109 -13.38 -0.71 -7.50
N LYS A 110 -14.02 -1.89 -7.45
CA LYS A 110 -13.82 -2.87 -6.38
C LYS A 110 -12.40 -3.44 -6.38
N THR A 111 -11.87 -3.82 -7.56
CA THR A 111 -10.49 -4.31 -7.67
C THR A 111 -9.50 -3.25 -7.21
N ILE A 112 -9.64 -1.99 -7.63
CA ILE A 112 -8.75 -0.91 -7.18
C ILE A 112 -8.85 -0.72 -5.66
N ALA A 113 -10.07 -0.69 -5.11
CA ALA A 113 -10.25 -0.59 -3.66
C ALA A 113 -9.52 -1.71 -2.91
N LYS A 114 -9.62 -2.95 -3.40
CA LYS A 114 -8.99 -4.12 -2.78
C LYS A 114 -7.47 -4.17 -2.99
N GLU A 115 -7.03 -4.20 -4.23
CA GLU A 115 -5.64 -4.50 -4.60
C GLU A 115 -4.72 -3.29 -4.52
N VAL A 116 -5.25 -2.07 -4.61
CA VAL A 116 -4.43 -0.85 -4.48
C VAL A 116 -4.47 -0.29 -3.07
N PHE A 117 -5.65 -0.23 -2.43
CA PHE A 117 -5.78 0.41 -1.12
C PHE A 117 -5.78 -0.59 0.04
N ILE A 118 -6.63 -1.61 0.03
CA ILE A 118 -6.69 -2.61 1.11
C ILE A 118 -5.40 -3.46 1.14
N TYR A 119 -4.68 -3.59 0.03
CA TYR A 119 -3.35 -4.19 -0.02
C TYR A 119 -2.41 -3.66 1.07
N PHE A 120 -2.40 -2.34 1.31
CA PHE A 120 -1.58 -1.72 2.33
C PHE A 120 -1.91 -2.19 3.76
N ILE A 121 -3.19 -2.45 4.02
CA ILE A 121 -3.68 -2.99 5.30
C ILE A 121 -3.27 -4.46 5.43
N ASN A 122 -3.46 -5.23 4.36
CA ASN A 122 -3.17 -6.67 4.34
C ASN A 122 -1.68 -6.97 4.40
N GLN A 123 -0.83 -6.10 3.85
CA GLN A 123 0.62 -6.28 3.88
C GLN A 123 1.21 -6.14 5.30
N ASP A 124 0.53 -5.39 6.18
CA ASP A 124 0.86 -5.35 7.61
C ASP A 124 0.23 -6.51 8.40
N ALA A 125 -0.84 -7.12 7.87
CA ALA A 125 -1.49 -8.27 8.49
C ALA A 125 -0.58 -9.50 8.44
N GLU A 126 -0.47 -10.20 9.58
CA GLU A 126 0.44 -11.31 9.85
C GLU A 126 -0.01 -12.64 9.22
N THR A 127 -0.33 -12.64 7.92
CA THR A 127 -0.49 -13.90 7.20
C THR A 127 0.85 -14.31 6.58
N ASP A 128 1.35 -15.49 6.98
CA ASP A 128 2.53 -16.19 6.41
C ASP A 128 2.43 -16.40 4.88
N GLU A 129 1.33 -16.01 4.24
CA GLU A 129 1.09 -16.12 2.80
C GLU A 129 1.72 -14.98 1.97
N PHE A 130 2.09 -13.85 2.58
CA PHE A 130 2.66 -12.68 1.87
C PHE A 130 4.18 -12.50 2.05
N GLU A 131 4.92 -13.56 2.41
CA GLU A 131 6.39 -13.51 2.54
C GLU A 131 7.12 -13.19 1.22
N GLU A 132 6.41 -13.17 0.08
CA GLU A 132 7.04 -12.99 -1.24
C GLU A 132 7.40 -11.52 -1.58
N PHE A 133 6.78 -10.52 -0.93
CA PHE A 133 6.96 -9.10 -1.29
C PHE A 133 7.30 -8.17 -0.11
N PRO A 134 8.28 -7.27 -0.26
CA PRO A 134 8.71 -6.37 0.81
C PRO A 134 7.64 -5.31 1.14
N ILE A 135 7.55 -4.91 2.41
CA ILE A 135 6.50 -4.02 2.93
C ILE A 135 6.70 -2.59 2.44
N LEU A 136 5.74 -2.09 1.66
CA LEU A 136 5.76 -0.69 1.23
C LEU A 136 5.31 0.21 2.39
N LYS A 137 6.22 1.01 2.95
CA LYS A 137 5.89 1.94 4.04
C LYS A 137 4.95 3.03 3.55
N PHE A 138 3.86 3.26 4.28
CA PHE A 138 2.91 4.32 4.00
C PHE A 138 2.38 4.93 5.30
N ASP A 139 1.91 6.16 5.19
CA ASP A 139 1.19 6.83 6.27
C ASP A 139 -0.32 6.64 6.07
N VAL A 140 -0.94 5.95 7.02
CA VAL A 140 -2.39 5.66 7.04
C VAL A 140 -3.20 6.95 6.97
N ASP A 141 -2.80 7.97 7.72
CA ASP A 141 -3.50 9.25 7.80
C ASP A 141 -3.40 9.98 6.45
N VAL A 142 -2.26 9.89 5.76
CA VAL A 142 -2.09 10.47 4.42
C VAL A 142 -3.01 9.80 3.40
N ILE A 143 -3.15 8.47 3.43
CA ILE A 143 -4.05 7.74 2.52
C ILE A 143 -5.51 8.07 2.82
N GLN A 144 -5.93 8.06 4.09
CA GLN A 144 -7.29 8.42 4.48
C GLN A 144 -7.64 9.85 4.03
N ASN A 145 -6.77 10.82 4.32
CA ASN A 145 -6.96 12.21 3.89
C ASN A 145 -7.03 12.34 2.36
N LEU A 146 -6.22 11.55 1.64
CA LEU A 146 -6.27 11.50 0.17
C LEU A 146 -7.62 10.96 -0.31
N LEU A 147 -8.10 9.84 0.23
CA LEU A 147 -9.38 9.25 -0.14
C LEU A 147 -10.55 10.20 0.19
N MET A 148 -10.54 10.80 1.38
CA MET A 148 -11.57 11.76 1.81
C MET A 148 -11.60 13.02 0.94
N LYS A 149 -10.42 13.53 0.55
CA LYS A 149 -10.33 14.66 -0.40
C LYS A 149 -11.01 14.36 -1.73
N TYR A 150 -10.97 13.11 -2.18
CA TYR A 150 -11.61 12.66 -3.41
C TYR A 150 -13.09 12.29 -3.20
N ALA A 151 -13.46 11.81 -2.00
CA ALA A 151 -14.84 11.53 -1.61
C ALA A 151 -15.71 12.79 -1.56
N ASN A 152 -15.16 13.91 -1.10
CA ASN A 152 -15.88 15.17 -0.93
C ASN A 152 -16.13 15.95 -2.25
N LYS A 153 -15.85 15.36 -3.41
CA LYS A 153 -16.10 16.00 -4.70
C LYS A 153 -17.58 15.93 -5.07
N PRO A 154 -18.18 17.03 -5.56
CA PRO A 154 -19.63 17.09 -5.83
C PRO A 154 -20.08 16.17 -6.98
N ASP A 155 -19.17 15.76 -7.85
CA ASP A 155 -19.44 14.92 -9.05
C ASP A 155 -19.32 13.41 -8.75
N LEU A 156 -19.30 13.02 -7.47
CA LEU A 156 -19.07 11.63 -7.08
C LEU A 156 -20.34 10.77 -7.21
N LYS A 157 -20.23 9.68 -7.97
CA LYS A 157 -21.30 8.69 -8.10
C LYS A 157 -21.56 7.99 -6.76
N ARG A 158 -22.83 7.89 -6.33
CA ARG A 158 -23.22 7.26 -5.05
C ARG A 158 -22.66 5.84 -4.84
N LYS A 159 -22.63 5.03 -5.91
CA LYS A 159 -22.09 3.66 -5.86
C LYS A 159 -20.60 3.64 -5.50
N ASN A 160 -19.84 4.56 -6.07
CA ASN A 160 -18.41 4.70 -5.85
C ASN A 160 -18.12 5.31 -4.47
N MET A 161 -18.94 6.27 -4.05
CA MET A 161 -18.89 6.87 -2.72
C MET A 161 -18.95 5.82 -1.61
N LYS A 162 -19.87 4.85 -1.72
CA LYS A 162 -19.96 3.74 -0.76
C LYS A 162 -18.64 2.97 -0.67
N VAL A 163 -18.03 2.61 -1.81
CA VAL A 163 -16.75 1.89 -1.83
C VAL A 163 -15.63 2.71 -1.18
N ILE A 164 -15.56 4.02 -1.44
CA ILE A 164 -14.52 4.87 -0.85
C ILE A 164 -14.69 4.96 0.68
N TYR A 165 -15.92 5.17 1.18
CA TYR A 165 -16.17 5.17 2.61
C TYR A 165 -15.91 3.82 3.26
N ASP A 166 -16.26 2.73 2.59
CA ASP A 166 -15.95 1.37 3.06
C ASP A 166 -14.44 1.22 3.24
N VAL A 167 -13.63 1.64 2.26
CA VAL A 167 -12.15 1.62 2.34
C VAL A 167 -11.63 2.49 3.48
N VAL A 168 -12.11 3.74 3.61
CA VAL A 168 -11.70 4.66 4.69
C VAL A 168 -11.99 4.05 6.05
N LYS A 169 -13.17 3.45 6.23
CA LYS A 169 -13.53 2.71 7.45
C LYS A 169 -12.56 1.58 7.72
N GLN A 170 -12.13 0.82 6.71
CA GLN A 170 -11.16 -0.26 6.93
C GLN A 170 -9.82 0.26 7.44
N PHE A 171 -9.37 1.42 6.95
CA PHE A 171 -8.16 2.07 7.46
C PHE A 171 -8.34 2.60 8.89
N GLU A 172 -9.52 3.08 9.24
CA GLU A 172 -9.83 3.53 10.61
C GLU A 172 -9.85 2.35 11.58
N ASP A 173 -10.50 1.26 11.20
CA ASP A 173 -10.47 -0.01 11.92
C ASP A 173 -9.03 -0.52 12.09
N TYR A 174 -8.21 -0.43 11.03
CA TYR A 174 -6.80 -0.80 11.08
C TYR A 174 -6.00 0.06 12.07
N LYS A 175 -6.24 1.39 12.09
CA LYS A 175 -5.63 2.32 13.06
C LYS A 175 -6.05 2.02 14.49
N ASN A 176 -7.30 1.60 14.69
CA ASN A 176 -7.85 1.19 15.97
C ASN A 176 -7.44 -0.25 16.38
N GLY A 177 -6.64 -0.95 15.57
CA GLY A 177 -6.15 -2.30 15.85
C GLY A 177 -7.19 -3.41 15.66
N ILE A 178 -8.32 -3.14 15.00
CA ILE A 178 -9.37 -4.12 14.71
C ILE A 178 -8.90 -4.98 13.53
N SER A 179 -8.78 -6.30 13.72
CA SER A 179 -8.39 -7.23 12.66
C SER A 179 -9.54 -7.45 11.65
N GLN A 180 -9.21 -7.91 10.43
CA GLN A 180 -10.24 -8.38 9.49
C GLN A 180 -11.03 -9.57 10.07
N GLU A 181 -10.37 -10.43 10.84
CA GLU A 181 -11.00 -11.55 11.54
C GLU A 181 -12.02 -11.05 12.58
N ASP A 182 -11.67 -10.06 13.39
CA ASP A 182 -12.59 -9.46 14.37
C ASP A 182 -13.86 -8.88 13.71
N ARG A 183 -13.75 -8.47 12.44
CA ARG A 183 -14.88 -8.01 11.62
C ARG A 183 -15.78 -9.15 11.15
N LEU A 184 -15.20 -10.30 10.77
CA LEU A 184 -15.92 -11.52 10.38
C LEU A 184 -16.59 -12.21 11.58
N PHE A 185 -16.00 -12.07 12.77
CA PHE A 185 -16.46 -12.69 14.01
C PHE A 185 -17.17 -11.72 14.97
N ALA A 186 -17.52 -10.49 14.55
CA ALA A 186 -18.10 -9.45 15.41
C ALA A 186 -19.40 -9.85 16.15
N ASP A 187 -20.15 -10.84 15.64
CA ASP A 187 -21.36 -11.39 16.28
C ASP A 187 -21.05 -12.37 17.43
N GLN A 188 -19.80 -12.82 17.57
CA GLN A 188 -19.32 -13.67 18.66
C GLN A 188 -18.42 -12.80 19.54
N GLY A 189 -18.77 -12.64 20.83
CA GLY A 189 -18.15 -11.67 21.74
C GLY A 189 -16.60 -11.69 21.84
N PRO A 190 -16.01 -10.72 22.56
CA PRO A 190 -14.70 -10.19 22.22
C PRO A 190 -13.56 -11.14 22.59
N ALA A 191 -12.75 -11.50 21.60
CA ALA A 191 -11.36 -11.88 21.82
C ALA A 191 -10.47 -10.87 21.08
N ARG A 192 -10.24 -9.69 21.69
CA ARG A 192 -9.24 -8.73 21.18
C ARG A 192 -7.86 -9.38 21.27
N LYS A 193 -7.39 -9.97 20.17
CA LYS A 193 -6.02 -10.47 20.05
C LYS A 193 -5.12 -9.33 19.58
N LEU A 194 -4.14 -8.97 20.40
CA LEU A 194 -3.08 -8.05 20.02
C LEU A 194 -2.21 -8.70 18.93
N ARG A 195 -1.81 -7.93 17.92
CA ARG A 195 -0.99 -8.39 16.78
C ARG A 195 0.39 -8.83 17.25
N LYS A 196 0.91 -9.97 16.79
CA LYS A 196 2.20 -10.54 17.20
C LYS A 196 3.39 -9.64 16.88
N ARG A 197 3.40 -8.91 15.77
CA ARG A 197 4.40 -7.91 15.38
C ARG A 197 4.30 -6.63 16.19
N ALA A 198 3.09 -6.22 16.60
CA ALA A 198 2.93 -5.13 17.56
C ALA A 198 3.49 -5.55 18.93
N ILE A 199 3.28 -6.82 19.31
CA ILE A 199 3.89 -7.43 20.50
C ILE A 199 5.41 -7.53 20.33
N GLU A 200 5.93 -7.94 19.17
CA GLU A 200 7.37 -8.06 18.89
C GLU A 200 8.04 -6.69 18.84
N LYS A 201 7.42 -5.68 18.23
CA LYS A 201 7.92 -4.30 18.20
C LYS A 201 7.88 -3.67 19.59
N ALA A 202 6.83 -3.90 20.37
CA ALA A 202 6.76 -3.47 21.76
C ALA A 202 7.78 -4.20 22.63
N ALA A 203 7.98 -5.50 22.41
CA ALA A 203 9.01 -6.28 23.09
C ALA A 203 10.41 -5.79 22.73
N LEU A 204 10.68 -5.47 21.46
CA LEU A 204 11.95 -4.90 21.02
C LEU A 204 12.22 -3.54 21.67
N ALA A 205 11.21 -2.67 21.72
CA ALA A 205 11.30 -1.36 22.38
C ALA A 205 11.58 -1.49 23.89
N LEU A 206 10.92 -2.43 24.58
CA LEU A 206 11.18 -2.71 26.00
C LEU A 206 12.61 -3.23 26.22
N VAL A 207 13.11 -4.09 25.33
CA VAL A 207 14.50 -4.58 25.38
C VAL A 207 15.49 -3.43 25.18
N GLU A 208 15.23 -2.52 24.25
CA GLU A 208 16.07 -1.33 24.02
C GLU A 208 16.06 -0.38 25.22
N GLU A 209 14.90 -0.14 25.85
CA GLU A 209 14.78 0.65 27.07
C GLU A 209 15.52 0.02 28.26
N GLU A 210 15.39 -1.30 28.46
CA GLU A 210 16.14 -2.01 29.50
C GLU A 210 17.66 -1.93 29.30
N MET A 211 18.11 -2.05 28.04
CA MET A 211 19.52 -1.93 27.69
C MET A 211 20.05 -0.52 27.96
N ALA A 212 19.26 0.52 27.65
CA ALA A 212 19.59 1.91 27.94
C ALA A 212 19.69 2.18 29.45
N GLU A 213 18.74 1.67 30.25
CA GLU A 213 18.78 1.82 31.71
C GLU A 213 19.99 1.12 32.34
N LYS A 214 20.33 -0.09 31.87
CA LYS A 214 21.51 -0.84 32.35
C LYS A 214 22.79 -0.08 32.00
N ALA A 215 22.86 0.52 30.80
CA ALA A 215 23.97 1.37 30.39
C ALA A 215 24.11 2.59 31.32
N GLU A 216 23.03 3.32 31.61
CA GLU A 216 23.07 4.47 32.53
C GLU A 216 23.52 4.09 33.95
N LYS A 217 23.00 2.98 34.48
CA LYS A 217 23.38 2.46 35.81
C LYS A 217 24.87 2.10 35.86
N SER A 218 25.41 1.53 34.77
CA SER A 218 26.84 1.23 34.65
C SER A 218 27.72 2.48 34.62
N VAL A 219 27.28 3.55 33.94
CA VAL A 219 27.99 4.84 33.88
C VAL A 219 28.00 5.53 35.25
N LYS A 220 26.85 5.53 35.96
CA LYS A 220 26.75 6.08 37.33
C LYS A 220 27.66 5.31 38.31
N LYS A 221 27.76 3.98 38.18
CA LYS A 221 28.64 3.14 39.00
C LYS A 221 30.12 3.42 38.74
N ARG A 222 30.53 3.57 37.47
CA ARG A 222 31.90 3.95 37.10
C ARG A 222 32.30 5.33 37.66
N LYS A 223 31.43 6.34 37.56
CA LYS A 223 31.66 7.67 38.16
C LYS A 223 31.78 7.62 39.68
N LYS A 224 30.98 6.79 40.34
CA LYS A 224 31.04 6.62 41.80
C LYS A 224 32.32 5.92 42.27
N ILE A 225 32.82 4.95 41.50
CA ILE A 225 34.11 4.29 41.77
C ILE A 225 35.27 5.26 41.55
N GLN A 226 35.23 6.04 40.47
CA GLN A 226 36.26 7.05 40.19
C GLN A 226 36.36 8.09 41.30
N ASN A 227 35.22 8.60 41.79
CA ASN A 227 35.18 9.55 42.91
C ASN A 227 35.66 8.96 44.25
N VAL A 228 35.73 7.64 44.40
CA VAL A 228 36.27 6.96 45.60
C VAL A 228 37.77 6.70 45.47
N ILE A 229 38.30 6.66 44.25
CA ILE A 229 39.74 6.50 43.98
C ILE A 229 40.48 7.85 44.02
N ASP A 230 39.76 8.96 43.75
CA ASP A 230 40.29 10.32 43.77
C ASP A 230 40.22 11.00 45.17
N LEU A 231 39.97 10.24 46.25
CA LEU A 231 39.96 10.63 47.68
C LEU A 231 41.08 9.91 48.44
#